data_AF-A0A699ZY36-F1
#
_entry.id   AF-A0A699ZY36-F1
#
_cell.length_a   1.000
_cell.length_b   1.000
_cell.length_c   1.000
_cell.angle_alpha   90.00
_cell.angle_beta   90.00
_cell.angle_gamma   90.00
#
_symmetry.space_group_name_H-M   'P 1'
#
loop_
_entity.id
_entity.type
_entity.pdbx_description
1 polymer ?
#
loop_
_entity_poly.entity_id
_entity_poly.type
_entity_poly.pdbx_seq_one_letter_code
_entity_poly.pdbx_strand_id
1 'polypeptide(L)'
;YWELSAQAKVHCIITGYLLCQAAYFAWNESKQVLAIGMAMYLRSGWNVFDMLSILLVLIIMPCQLARTGTAMGSFLAPTTAFACVMTWFKLFFYALAFEPTGPVVHMVFQMAFAVIPWATLMFMNLVAFGSALIVLYQYTASDSSFAGFGNTMFTLWTAVFGVFDVSVNLYEGGWRQLALGFFSFFLFINN
;
A
#
# COMPACT_ATOMS: atom_id res chain seq x y z
N TYR A 1 -12.17 21.80 -19.16
CA TYR A 1 -12.54 21.58 -17.74
C TYR A 1 -13.28 22.76 -17.10
N TRP A 2 -13.17 23.99 -17.63
CA TRP A 2 -13.75 25.19 -17.03
C TRP A 2 -15.24 25.44 -17.29
N GLU A 3 -15.86 24.70 -18.23
CA GLU A 3 -17.23 24.98 -18.69
C GLU A 3 -18.32 24.01 -18.19
N LEU A 4 -18.02 23.00 -17.38
CA LEU A 4 -18.98 21.90 -17.15
C LEU A 4 -19.21 21.57 -15.67
N SER A 5 -20.46 21.77 -15.23
CA SER A 5 -21.09 21.35 -13.96
C SER A 5 -20.69 22.12 -12.69
N ALA A 6 -21.67 22.36 -11.81
CA ALA A 6 -21.44 22.93 -10.47
C ALA A 6 -20.47 22.09 -9.62
N GLN A 7 -20.42 20.78 -9.87
CA GLN A 7 -19.52 19.84 -9.18
C GLN A 7 -18.05 20.14 -9.47
N ALA A 8 -17.68 20.42 -10.72
CA ALA A 8 -16.29 20.74 -11.08
C ALA A 8 -15.78 22.00 -10.35
N LYS A 9 -16.64 23.01 -10.19
CA LYS A 9 -16.31 24.24 -9.45
C LYS A 9 -16.05 23.95 -7.97
N VAL A 10 -16.89 23.13 -7.34
CA VAL A 10 -16.72 22.71 -5.94
C VAL A 10 -15.39 21.94 -5.76
N HIS A 11 -15.08 21.02 -6.66
CA HIS A 11 -13.81 20.28 -6.62
C HIS A 11 -12.59 21.20 -6.72
N CYS A 12 -12.62 22.23 -7.58
CA CYS A 12 -11.53 23.20 -7.67
C CYS A 12 -11.35 23.99 -6.37
N ILE A 13 -12.45 24.44 -5.74
CA ILE A 13 -12.39 25.18 -4.47
C ILE A 13 -11.77 24.32 -3.38
N ILE A 14 -12.22 23.07 -3.25
CA ILE A 14 -11.69 22.12 -2.26
C ILE A 14 -10.20 21.84 -2.53
N THR A 15 -9.84 21.59 -3.78
CA THR A 15 -8.43 21.33 -4.17
C THR A 15 -7.54 22.54 -3.87
N GLY A 16 -8.01 23.76 -4.16
CA GLY A 16 -7.30 24.99 -3.84
C GLY A 16 -7.11 25.17 -2.32
N TYR A 17 -8.15 24.91 -1.53
CA TYR A 17 -8.06 24.95 -0.07
C TYR A 17 -7.03 23.95 0.47
N LEU A 18 -7.08 22.70 0.00
CA LEU A 18 -6.14 21.66 0.40
C LEU A 18 -4.69 21.98 0.02
N LEU A 19 -4.48 22.58 -1.16
CA LEU A 19 -3.17 23.05 -1.58
C LEU A 19 -2.63 24.16 -0.65
N CYS A 20 -3.47 25.14 -0.32
CA CYS A 20 -3.10 26.20 0.63
C CYS A 20 -2.78 25.63 2.02
N GLN A 21 -3.57 24.67 2.49
CA GLN A 21 -3.33 23.98 3.76
C GLN A 21 -2.01 23.21 3.75
N ALA A 22 -1.73 22.46 2.67
CA ALA A 22 -0.47 21.74 2.51
C ALA A 22 0.73 22.68 2.45
N ALA A 23 0.62 23.82 1.74
CA ALA A 23 1.67 24.83 1.69
C ALA A 23 1.92 25.46 3.07
N TYR A 24 0.87 25.70 3.86
CA TYR A 24 1.00 26.18 5.23
C TYR A 24 1.73 25.17 6.13
N PHE A 25 1.39 23.88 6.04
CA PHE A 25 2.11 22.84 6.78
C PHE A 25 3.57 22.70 6.32
N ALA A 26 3.83 22.75 5.01
CA ALA A 26 5.18 22.73 4.46
C ALA A 26 6.04 23.87 4.99
N TRP A 27 5.45 25.07 5.10
CA TRP A 27 6.11 26.23 5.68
C TRP A 27 6.46 26.01 7.16
N ASN A 28 5.53 25.47 7.94
CA ASN A 28 5.79 25.17 9.35
C ASN A 28 6.87 24.10 9.54
N GLU A 29 6.83 23.00 8.77
CA GLU A 29 7.88 21.98 8.81
C GLU A 29 9.24 22.52 8.35
N SER A 30 9.27 23.38 7.33
CA SER A 30 10.52 24.02 6.90
C SER A 30 11.18 24.83 8.02
N LYS A 31 10.38 25.54 8.84
CA LYS A 31 10.92 26.24 10.02
C LYS A 31 11.46 25.27 11.07
N GLN A 32 10.77 24.15 11.31
CA GLN A 32 11.23 23.12 12.25
C GLN A 32 12.56 22.51 11.80
N VAL A 33 12.67 22.19 10.51
CA VAL A 33 13.91 21.68 9.90
C VAL A 33 15.05 22.69 10.06
N LEU A 34 14.80 23.98 9.84
CA LEU A 34 15.81 25.03 10.03
C LEU A 34 16.20 25.22 11.50
N ALA A 35 15.26 25.11 12.43
CA ALA A 35 15.52 25.31 13.85
C ALA A 35 16.29 24.15 14.50
N ILE A 36 15.97 22.90 14.13
CA ILE A 36 16.56 21.69 14.72
C ILE A 36 17.79 21.22 13.91
N GLY A 37 17.83 21.54 12.62
CA GLY A 37 18.79 21.04 11.66
C GLY A 37 18.32 19.75 10.97
N MET A 38 18.61 19.64 9.66
CA MET A 38 18.12 18.54 8.81
C MET A 38 18.54 17.16 9.30
N ALA A 39 19.77 16.99 9.78
CA ALA A 39 20.27 15.69 10.25
C ALA A 39 19.54 15.19 11.49
N MET A 40 19.24 16.08 12.44
CA MET A 40 18.48 15.74 13.64
C MET A 40 16.99 15.55 13.34
N TYR A 41 16.44 16.37 12.44
CA TYR A 41 15.04 16.25 12.02
C TYR A 41 14.75 14.90 11.35
N LEU A 42 15.61 14.44 10.43
CA LEU A 42 15.43 13.16 9.72
C LEU A 42 15.66 11.92 10.59
N ARG A 43 16.16 12.09 11.82
CA ARG A 43 16.32 10.97 12.77
C ARG A 43 14.97 10.49 13.31
N SER A 44 13.96 11.36 13.34
CA SER A 44 12.60 10.99 13.77
C SER A 44 11.80 10.41 12.60
N GLY A 45 11.36 9.16 12.72
CA GLY A 45 10.53 8.51 11.69
C GLY A 45 9.23 9.26 11.41
N TRP A 46 8.65 9.89 12.42
CA TRP A 46 7.45 10.72 12.29
C TRP A 46 7.67 11.97 11.45
N ASN A 47 8.84 12.60 11.61
CA ASN A 47 9.20 13.81 10.87
C ASN A 47 9.44 13.51 9.39
N VAL A 48 10.06 12.37 9.10
CA VAL A 48 10.23 11.86 7.72
C VAL A 48 8.87 11.56 7.10
N PHE A 49 7.99 10.91 7.86
CA PHE A 49 6.65 10.59 7.41
C PHE A 49 5.81 11.83 7.11
N ASP A 50 5.88 12.84 7.99
CA ASP A 50 5.21 14.12 7.82
C ASP A 50 5.71 14.86 6.58
N MET A 51 7.03 14.93 6.40
CA MET A 51 7.64 15.53 5.22
C MET A 51 7.20 14.83 3.93
N LEU A 52 7.18 13.50 3.92
CA LEU A 52 6.77 12.72 2.75
C LEU A 52 5.29 12.93 2.42
N SER A 53 4.42 12.98 3.44
CA SER A 53 2.99 13.25 3.25
C SER A 53 2.73 14.63 2.67
N ILE A 54 3.43 15.67 3.15
CA ILE A 54 3.31 17.04 2.66
C ILE A 54 3.80 17.14 1.21
N LEU A 55 4.95 16.52 0.89
CA LEU A 55 5.48 16.50 -0.47
C LEU A 55 4.53 15.82 -1.45
N LEU A 56 3.94 14.67 -1.06
CA LEU A 56 2.94 14.00 -1.87
C LEU A 56 1.74 14.90 -2.16
N VAL A 57 1.17 15.55 -1.14
CA VAL A 57 0.00 16.43 -1.33
C VAL A 57 0.36 17.64 -2.20
N LEU A 58 1.56 18.22 -2.02
CA LEU A 58 2.04 19.32 -2.87
C LEU A 58 2.24 18.93 -4.33
N ILE A 59 2.52 17.66 -4.64
CA ILE A 59 2.62 17.15 -6.01
C ILE A 59 1.23 16.80 -6.58
N ILE A 60 0.39 16.13 -5.78
CA ILE A 60 -0.93 15.65 -6.20
C ILE A 60 -1.85 16.81 -6.58
N MET A 61 -1.88 17.89 -5.80
CA MET A 61 -2.85 18.98 -6.00
C MET A 61 -2.62 19.74 -7.33
N PRO A 62 -1.40 20.15 -7.71
CA PRO A 62 -1.13 20.69 -9.04
C PRO A 62 -1.39 19.69 -10.15
N CYS A 63 -1.04 18.41 -9.98
CA CYS A 63 -1.33 17.37 -10.98
C CYS A 63 -2.84 17.17 -11.18
N GLN A 64 -3.65 17.30 -10.13
CA GLN A 64 -5.10 17.25 -10.20
C GLN A 64 -5.67 18.46 -10.96
N LEU A 65 -5.11 19.65 -10.78
CA LEU A 65 -5.53 20.87 -11.49
C LEU A 65 -5.05 20.90 -12.96
N ALA A 66 -3.85 20.38 -13.22
CA ALA A 66 -3.26 20.29 -14.55
C ALA A 66 -3.82 19.14 -15.39
N ARG A 67 -4.69 18.30 -14.82
CA ARG A 67 -5.28 17.16 -15.51
C ARG A 67 -6.20 17.61 -16.64
N THR A 68 -5.65 17.70 -17.84
CA THR A 68 -6.41 17.90 -19.08
C THR A 68 -6.61 16.55 -19.79
N GLY A 69 -7.30 15.59 -19.16
CA GLY A 69 -7.63 14.32 -19.82
C GLY A 69 -7.90 13.13 -18.87
N THR A 70 -8.61 12.13 -19.39
CA THR A 70 -8.97 10.89 -18.66
C THR A 70 -7.76 9.98 -18.42
N ALA A 71 -6.82 9.90 -19.37
CA ALA A 71 -5.67 8.99 -19.35
C ALA A 71 -4.57 9.34 -18.33
N MET A 72 -4.45 10.61 -17.88
CA MET A 72 -3.44 11.01 -16.88
C MET A 72 -3.81 10.68 -15.43
N GLY A 73 -4.95 10.01 -15.21
CA GLY A 73 -5.41 9.59 -13.88
C GLY A 73 -4.75 8.33 -13.32
N SER A 74 -4.00 7.57 -14.14
CA SER A 74 -3.42 6.28 -13.75
C SER A 74 -2.36 6.40 -12.66
N PHE A 75 -1.56 7.48 -12.68
CA PHE A 75 -0.60 7.79 -11.63
C PHE A 75 -1.27 8.44 -10.41
N LEU A 76 -2.29 9.25 -10.65
CA LEU A 76 -2.90 10.11 -9.64
C LEU A 76 -3.77 9.34 -8.65
N ALA A 77 -4.49 8.32 -9.11
CA ALA A 77 -5.33 7.47 -8.27
C ALA A 77 -4.53 6.72 -7.18
N PRO A 78 -3.47 5.94 -7.50
CA PRO A 78 -2.71 5.23 -6.48
C PRO A 78 -1.93 6.17 -5.55
N THR A 79 -1.39 7.29 -6.07
CA THR A 79 -0.68 8.27 -5.25
C THR A 79 -1.61 9.00 -4.27
N THR A 80 -2.82 9.35 -4.71
CA THR A 80 -3.85 9.93 -3.83
C THR A 80 -4.28 8.93 -2.77
N ALA A 81 -4.53 7.67 -3.14
CA ALA A 81 -4.88 6.62 -2.19
C ALA A 81 -3.78 6.44 -1.12
N PHE A 82 -2.52 6.41 -1.54
CA PHE A 82 -1.37 6.31 -0.63
C PHE A 82 -1.28 7.52 0.31
N ALA A 83 -1.42 8.76 -0.22
CA ALA A 83 -1.41 9.97 0.60
C ALA A 83 -2.56 10.01 1.62
N CYS A 84 -3.75 9.50 1.26
CA CYS A 84 -4.87 9.36 2.18
C CYS A 84 -4.53 8.39 3.32
N VAL A 85 -4.02 7.19 3.00
CA VAL A 85 -3.59 6.21 4.02
C VAL A 85 -2.56 6.84 4.95
N MET A 86 -1.60 7.60 4.40
CA MET A 86 -0.59 8.26 5.23
C MET A 86 -1.20 9.29 6.20
N THR A 87 -2.15 10.08 5.72
CA THR A 87 -2.81 11.11 6.54
C THR A 87 -3.62 10.47 7.67
N TRP A 88 -4.29 9.35 7.41
CA TRP A 88 -4.99 8.58 8.43
C TRP A 88 -4.02 7.94 9.44
N PHE A 89 -2.88 7.43 8.97
CA PHE A 89 -1.86 6.88 9.86
C PHE A 89 -1.29 7.92 10.85
N LYS A 90 -1.24 9.20 10.45
CA LYS A 90 -0.85 10.30 11.34
C LYS A 90 -1.76 10.45 12.57
N LEU A 91 -3.00 9.95 12.53
CA LEU A 91 -3.87 9.95 13.71
C LEU A 91 -3.26 9.15 14.88
N PHE A 92 -2.44 8.13 14.61
CA PHE A 92 -1.72 7.41 15.66
C PHE A 92 -0.72 8.29 16.39
N PHE A 93 -0.12 9.27 15.70
CA PHE A 93 0.77 10.24 16.34
C PHE A 93 0.01 11.12 17.34
N TYR A 94 -1.18 11.61 16.97
CA TYR A 94 -2.00 12.38 17.89
C TYR A 94 -2.53 11.52 19.05
N ALA A 95 -2.78 10.23 18.80
CA ALA A 95 -3.19 9.29 19.85
C ALA A 95 -2.10 9.05 20.91
N LEU A 96 -0.81 9.34 20.64
CA LEU A 96 0.26 9.23 21.63
C LEU A 96 0.13 10.25 22.77
N ALA A 97 -0.53 11.39 22.53
CA ALA A 97 -0.69 12.44 23.52
C ALA A 97 -1.70 12.10 24.63
N PHE A 98 -2.57 11.11 24.40
CA PHE A 98 -3.55 10.68 25.40
C PHE A 98 -3.02 9.50 26.21
N GLU A 99 -3.07 9.62 27.54
CA GLU A 99 -2.62 8.59 28.48
C GLU A 99 -3.16 7.17 28.21
N PRO A 100 -4.45 6.94 27.91
CA PRO A 100 -4.95 5.58 27.70
C PRO A 100 -4.53 4.98 26.34
N THR A 101 -4.36 5.79 25.30
CA THR A 101 -4.08 5.30 23.93
C THR A 101 -2.60 5.25 23.59
N GLY A 102 -1.77 6.06 24.25
CA GLY A 102 -0.32 6.09 24.01
C GLY A 102 0.36 4.73 24.13
N PRO A 103 0.13 3.95 25.21
CA PRO A 103 0.72 2.61 25.35
C PRO A 103 0.29 1.65 24.23
N VAL A 104 -0.97 1.72 23.79
CA VAL A 104 -1.50 0.87 22.70
C VAL A 104 -0.76 1.16 21.40
N VAL A 105 -0.57 2.43 21.07
CA VAL A 105 0.16 2.83 19.85
C VAL A 105 1.61 2.31 19.91
N HIS A 106 2.29 2.44 21.05
CA HIS A 106 3.64 1.89 21.22
C HIS A 106 3.70 0.37 21.05
N MET A 107 2.74 -0.37 21.60
CA MET A 107 2.65 -1.81 21.42
C MET A 107 2.45 -2.20 19.95
N VAL A 108 1.58 -1.49 19.22
CA VAL A 108 1.37 -1.74 17.78
C VAL A 108 2.67 -1.55 16.99
N PHE A 109 3.44 -0.49 17.26
CA PHE A 109 4.72 -0.29 16.59
C PHE A 109 5.73 -1.40 16.93
N GLN A 110 5.81 -1.81 18.19
CA GLN A 110 6.69 -2.91 18.59
C GLN A 110 6.31 -4.23 17.92
N MET A 111 5.01 -4.54 17.84
CA MET A 111 4.51 -5.70 17.11
C MET A 111 4.84 -5.61 15.62
N ALA A 112 4.66 -4.45 14.99
CA ALA A 112 4.98 -4.26 13.57
C ALA A 112 6.46 -4.54 13.28
N PHE A 113 7.39 -4.10 14.13
CA PHE A 113 8.82 -4.42 13.98
C PHE A 113 9.11 -5.90 14.26
N ALA A 114 8.44 -6.51 15.23
CA ALA A 114 8.58 -7.93 15.54
C ALA A 114 8.06 -8.85 14.42
N VAL A 115 7.10 -8.39 13.62
CA VAL A 115 6.55 -9.11 12.46
C VAL A 115 7.53 -9.15 11.29
N ILE A 116 8.53 -8.25 11.21
CA ILE A 116 9.44 -8.17 10.06
C ILE A 116 10.18 -9.49 9.79
N PRO A 117 10.87 -10.15 10.76
CA PRO A 117 11.56 -11.41 10.50
C PRO A 117 10.61 -12.52 10.04
N TRP A 118 9.43 -12.63 10.65
CA TRP A 118 8.40 -13.57 10.21
C TRP A 118 7.95 -13.27 8.78
N ALA A 119 7.68 -12.01 8.45
CA ALA A 119 7.26 -11.60 7.11
C ALA A 119 8.35 -11.88 6.06
N THR A 120 9.63 -11.80 6.43
CA THR A 120 10.73 -12.15 5.51
C THR A 120 10.80 -13.66 5.21
N LEU A 121 10.65 -14.50 6.24
CA LEU A 121 10.56 -15.96 6.05
C LEU A 121 9.34 -16.32 5.21
N MET A 122 8.23 -15.64 5.48
CA MET A 122 6.99 -15.84 4.73
C MET A 122 7.15 -15.44 3.26
N PHE A 123 7.80 -14.30 2.99
CA PHE A 123 8.10 -13.86 1.64
C PHE A 123 9.00 -14.87 0.89
N MET A 124 10.03 -15.40 1.54
CA MET A 124 10.87 -16.46 0.95
C MET A 124 10.03 -17.70 0.60
N ASN A 125 9.11 -18.08 1.47
CA ASN A 125 8.20 -19.20 1.25
C ASN A 125 7.28 -18.95 0.04
N LEU A 126 6.66 -17.78 -0.04
CA LEU A 126 5.80 -17.37 -1.16
C LEU A 126 6.55 -17.37 -2.50
N VAL A 127 7.79 -16.87 -2.53
CA VAL A 127 8.62 -16.87 -3.75
C VAL A 127 9.00 -18.29 -4.15
N ALA A 128 9.39 -19.14 -3.19
CA ALA A 128 9.75 -20.53 -3.47
C ALA A 128 8.55 -21.31 -4.06
N PHE A 129 7.41 -21.30 -3.37
CA PHE A 129 6.21 -22.00 -3.84
C PHE A 129 5.59 -21.37 -5.09
N GLY A 130 5.58 -20.04 -5.19
CA GLY A 130 5.01 -19.39 -6.35
C GLY A 130 5.84 -19.56 -7.61
N SER A 131 7.18 -19.63 -7.52
CA SER A 131 8.00 -19.99 -8.67
C SER A 131 7.73 -21.43 -9.14
N ALA A 132 7.57 -22.38 -8.21
CA ALA A 132 7.19 -23.75 -8.55
C ALA A 132 5.81 -23.80 -9.22
N LEU A 133 4.80 -23.13 -8.66
CA LEU A 133 3.45 -23.10 -9.22
C LEU A 133 3.40 -22.46 -10.62
N ILE A 134 4.14 -21.36 -10.84
CA ILE A 134 4.23 -20.75 -12.19
C ILE A 134 4.71 -21.79 -13.21
N VAL A 135 5.74 -22.58 -12.89
CA VAL A 135 6.26 -23.62 -13.79
C VAL A 135 5.23 -24.73 -14.03
N LEU A 136 4.50 -25.18 -13.00
CA LEU A 136 3.46 -26.20 -13.17
C LEU A 136 2.27 -25.69 -14.01
N TYR A 137 1.88 -24.43 -13.84
CA TYR A 137 0.75 -23.83 -14.57
C TYR A 137 1.10 -23.42 -16.00
N GLN A 138 2.36 -23.25 -16.37
CA GLN A 138 2.77 -23.03 -17.77
C GLN A 138 2.32 -24.17 -18.70
N TYR A 139 2.26 -25.39 -18.19
CA TYR A 139 1.81 -26.57 -18.93
C TYR A 139 0.30 -26.80 -18.85
N THR A 140 -0.42 -25.90 -18.18
CA THR A 140 -1.85 -26.01 -17.91
C THR A 140 -2.56 -24.86 -18.63
N ALA A 141 -3.09 -25.14 -19.82
CA ALA A 141 -3.81 -24.14 -20.60
C ALA A 141 -5.12 -23.78 -19.90
N SER A 142 -5.19 -22.61 -19.23
CA SER A 142 -6.41 -21.75 -19.15
C SER A 142 -6.46 -20.75 -17.97
N ASP A 143 -5.59 -20.81 -16.94
CA ASP A 143 -5.82 -19.98 -15.73
C ASP A 143 -4.99 -18.69 -15.67
N SER A 144 -5.71 -17.55 -15.65
CA SER A 144 -5.14 -16.20 -15.55
C SER A 144 -4.57 -15.86 -14.16
N SER A 145 -4.98 -16.61 -13.12
CA SER A 145 -4.54 -16.40 -11.74
C SER A 145 -3.04 -16.67 -11.54
N PHE A 146 -2.47 -17.59 -12.33
CA PHE A 146 -1.05 -17.96 -12.27
C PHE A 146 -0.25 -17.56 -13.53
N ALA A 147 -0.86 -16.77 -14.43
CA ALA A 147 -0.24 -16.36 -15.69
C ALA A 147 0.91 -15.35 -15.53
N GLY A 148 1.11 -14.78 -14.34
CA GLY A 148 2.16 -13.82 -14.06
C GLY A 148 2.66 -13.88 -12.62
N PHE A 149 3.91 -13.44 -12.42
CA PHE A 149 4.54 -13.44 -11.10
C PHE A 149 3.75 -12.63 -10.07
N GLY A 150 3.32 -11.42 -10.41
CA GLY A 150 2.55 -10.55 -9.50
C GLY A 150 1.22 -11.17 -9.06
N ASN A 151 0.44 -11.69 -10.00
CA ASN A 151 -0.84 -12.34 -9.69
C ASN A 151 -0.65 -13.62 -8.86
N THR A 152 0.40 -14.40 -9.15
CA THR A 152 0.72 -15.61 -8.39
C THR A 152 1.10 -15.27 -6.95
N MET A 153 2.00 -14.30 -6.76
CA MET A 153 2.39 -13.85 -5.42
C MET A 153 1.19 -13.32 -4.63
N PHE A 154 0.34 -12.52 -5.26
CA PHE A 154 -0.86 -11.99 -4.61
C PHE A 154 -1.87 -13.09 -4.26
N THR A 155 -2.09 -14.05 -5.16
CA THR A 155 -3.00 -15.19 -4.92
C THR A 155 -2.48 -16.09 -3.79
N LEU A 156 -1.17 -16.34 -3.74
CA LEU A 156 -0.57 -17.09 -2.63
C LEU A 156 -0.64 -16.31 -1.32
N TRP A 157 -0.45 -15.00 -1.36
CA TRP A 157 -0.61 -14.14 -0.18
C TRP A 157 -2.05 -14.16 0.35
N THR A 158 -3.07 -14.10 -0.51
CA THR A 158 -4.46 -14.18 -0.07
C THR A 158 -4.81 -15.58 0.46
N ALA A 159 -4.21 -16.63 -0.10
CA ALA A 159 -4.41 -18.01 0.36
C ALA A 159 -3.94 -18.23 1.81
N VAL A 160 -2.92 -17.51 2.26
CA VAL A 160 -2.44 -17.52 3.66
C VAL A 160 -3.52 -17.04 4.63
N PHE A 161 -4.34 -16.08 4.20
CA PHE A 161 -5.47 -15.59 4.99
C PHE A 161 -6.74 -16.43 4.80
N GLY A 162 -6.65 -17.60 4.14
CA GLY A 162 -7.79 -18.46 3.86
C GLY A 162 -8.69 -17.96 2.74
N VAL A 163 -8.28 -16.91 2.01
CA VAL A 163 -9.02 -16.40 0.85
C VAL A 163 -8.46 -17.04 -0.41
N PHE A 164 -8.97 -18.24 -0.73
CA PHE A 164 -8.63 -18.96 -1.96
C PHE A 164 -9.85 -19.69 -2.51
N ASP A 165 -9.91 -19.80 -3.84
CA ASP A 165 -10.96 -20.53 -4.53
C ASP A 165 -10.40 -21.85 -5.08
N VAL A 166 -10.90 -22.98 -4.57
CA VAL A 166 -10.52 -24.33 -5.01
C VAL A 166 -11.29 -24.74 -6.27
N SER A 167 -12.39 -24.05 -6.59
CA SER A 167 -13.27 -24.41 -7.71
C SER A 167 -12.57 -24.32 -9.07
N VAL A 168 -11.54 -23.50 -9.17
CA VAL A 168 -10.69 -23.33 -10.37
C VAL A 168 -9.87 -24.59 -10.68
N ASN A 169 -9.63 -25.48 -9.71
CA ASN A 169 -8.68 -26.60 -9.82
C ASN A 169 -9.33 -27.99 -9.98
N LEU A 170 -10.65 -28.09 -10.12
CA LEU A 170 -11.37 -29.36 -9.98
C LEU A 170 -11.48 -30.24 -11.23
N TYR A 171 -10.92 -29.87 -12.40
CA TYR A 171 -11.07 -30.71 -13.61
C TYR A 171 -9.79 -30.91 -14.45
N GLU A 172 -9.48 -32.21 -14.59
CA GLU A 172 -8.66 -32.94 -15.57
C GLU A 172 -7.19 -32.51 -15.82
N GLY A 173 -6.24 -33.37 -15.41
CA GLY A 173 -4.81 -33.31 -15.77
C GLY A 173 -3.85 -33.66 -14.64
N GLY A 174 -2.83 -34.51 -14.91
CA GLY A 174 -1.84 -34.91 -13.89
C GLY A 174 -1.01 -33.74 -13.32
N TRP A 175 -0.71 -32.73 -14.14
CA TRP A 175 -0.03 -31.51 -13.70
C TRP A 175 -0.85 -30.66 -12.73
N ARG A 176 -2.18 -30.63 -12.90
CA ARG A 176 -3.10 -29.93 -11.98
C ARG A 176 -3.19 -30.62 -10.62
N GLN A 177 -3.17 -31.95 -10.59
CA GLN A 177 -3.13 -32.71 -9.33
C GLN A 177 -1.82 -32.47 -8.55
N LEU A 178 -0.68 -32.39 -9.25
CA LEU A 178 0.59 -32.02 -8.62
C LEU A 178 0.56 -30.58 -8.08
N ALA A 179 0.01 -29.62 -8.83
CA ALA A 179 -0.14 -28.25 -8.38
C ALA A 179 -1.03 -28.16 -7.11
N LEU A 180 -2.11 -28.93 -7.04
CA LEU A 180 -2.95 -29.06 -5.85
C LEU A 180 -2.19 -29.65 -4.66
N GLY A 181 -1.34 -30.65 -4.89
CA GLY A 181 -0.46 -31.21 -3.86
C GLY A 181 0.52 -30.17 -3.30
N PHE A 182 1.20 -29.43 -4.18
CA PHE A 182 2.10 -28.34 -3.80
C PHE A 182 1.36 -27.22 -3.05
N PHE A 183 0.18 -26.84 -3.51
CA PHE A 183 -0.63 -25.81 -2.87
C PHE A 183 -1.15 -26.26 -1.49
N SER A 184 -1.55 -27.53 -1.35
CA SER A 184 -1.97 -28.11 -0.07
C SER A 184 -0.81 -28.16 0.93
N PHE A 185 0.38 -28.53 0.46
CA PHE A 185 1.59 -28.51 1.28
C PHE A 185 1.98 -27.09 1.70
N PHE A 186 1.85 -26.13 0.79
CA PHE A 186 2.01 -24.70 1.12
C PHE A 186 1.03 -24.26 2.22
N LEU A 187 -0.25 -24.62 2.12
CA LEU A 187 -1.23 -24.27 3.15
C LEU A 187 -0.92 -24.94 4.50
N PHE A 188 -0.46 -26.19 4.50
CA PHE A 188 -0.06 -26.92 5.71
C PHE A 188 1.14 -26.29 6.45
N ILE A 189 2.08 -25.69 5.71
CA ILE A 189 3.23 -25.02 6.33
C ILE A 189 2.82 -23.68 6.96
N ASN A 190 1.85 -22.99 6.37
CA ASN A 190 1.55 -21.60 6.70
C ASN A 190 0.34 -21.40 7.63
N ASN A 191 -0.50 -22.42 7.82
CA ASN A 191 -1.65 -22.45 8.75
C ASN A 191 -1.47 -23.52 9.81
#